data_AF-A0A923PJA3-F1
#
_entry.id   AF-A0A923PJA3-F1
#
_cell.length_a   1.000
_cell.length_b   1.000
_cell.length_c   1.000
_cell.angle_alpha   90.00
_cell.angle_beta   90.00
_cell.angle_gamma   90.00
#
_symmetry.space_group_name_H-M   'P 1'
#
loop_
_entity.id
_entity.type
_entity.pdbx_description
1 polymer ?
#
loop_
_entity_poly.entity_id
_entity_poly.type
_entity_poly.pdbx_seq_one_letter_code
_entity_poly.pdbx_strand_id
1 'polypeptide(L)'
;MLLSDEEVKQVLNDEVIPCWQMVREVPKVTIDFGGGRVLKRTLVGNTVMYLCTPDGRVIDALPGVYTPNDFLAEVRPGLDAFKAGRTKELHTTLLKETVRSEQIRVSMSKSYVESPLLEALGVKPTVRDDGALVKTESGSTDKVIERLARLITDVSKQPKSSDDVLRESGVPEGADGSEIVAEDSRNNRRFLRPAIHLYLSQFEVAPAPAEITEDIFSKMFEIDLKDPYLGLAKAIPGTPGGG
;
A
#
# COMPACT_ATOMS: atom_id res chain seq x y z
N MET A 1 6.22 -14.15 10.66
CA MET A 1 4.99 -13.89 9.88
C MET A 1 4.07 -13.06 10.75
N LEU A 2 3.54 -11.93 10.28
CA LEU A 2 2.92 -10.88 11.11
C LEU A 2 1.88 -11.39 12.12
N LEU A 3 0.80 -12.01 11.64
CA LEU A 3 -0.32 -12.46 12.50
C LEU A 3 -0.02 -13.72 13.32
N SER A 4 1.14 -14.35 13.10
CA SER A 4 1.60 -15.52 13.85
C SER A 4 2.65 -15.17 14.90
N ASP A 5 3.05 -13.91 14.99
CA ASP A 5 3.93 -13.40 16.03
C ASP A 5 3.21 -13.38 17.39
N GLU A 6 3.89 -13.77 18.48
CA GLU A 6 3.25 -13.90 19.79
C GLU A 6 2.87 -12.55 20.40
N GLU A 7 3.70 -11.53 20.25
CA GLU A 7 3.40 -10.21 20.80
C GLU A 7 2.24 -9.56 20.03
N VAL A 8 2.23 -9.73 18.70
CA VAL A 8 1.10 -9.31 17.87
C VAL A 8 -0.17 -10.05 18.26
N LYS A 9 -0.13 -11.38 18.40
CA LYS A 9 -1.30 -12.17 18.82
C LYS A 9 -1.84 -11.73 20.17
N GLN A 10 -0.97 -11.46 21.13
CA GLN A 10 -1.38 -11.02 22.45
C GLN A 10 -2.11 -9.68 22.37
N VAL A 11 -1.53 -8.66 21.73
CA VAL A 11 -2.18 -7.36 21.53
C VAL A 11 -3.50 -7.52 20.78
N LEU A 12 -3.53 -8.35 19.73
CA LEU A 12 -4.72 -8.55 18.93
C LEU A 12 -5.86 -9.25 19.69
N ASN A 13 -5.55 -10.17 20.61
CA ASN A 13 -6.56 -10.87 21.39
C ASN A 13 -7.04 -10.07 22.61
N ASP A 14 -6.16 -9.27 23.21
CA ASP A 14 -6.45 -8.54 24.44
C ASP A 14 -7.16 -7.20 24.17
N GLU A 15 -6.85 -6.54 23.05
CA GLU A 15 -7.25 -5.13 22.82
C GLU A 15 -8.20 -4.92 21.63
N VAL A 16 -8.29 -5.87 20.70
CA VAL A 16 -9.08 -5.71 19.47
C VAL A 16 -9.86 -6.99 19.12
N ILE A 17 -10.75 -6.86 18.14
CA ILE A 17 -11.48 -8.00 17.56
C ILE A 17 -11.06 -8.11 16.10
N PRO A 18 -10.19 -9.07 15.73
CA PRO A 18 -9.75 -9.24 14.36
C PRO A 18 -10.93 -9.63 13.46
N CYS A 19 -11.13 -8.86 12.39
CA CYS A 19 -12.07 -9.17 11.33
C CYS A 19 -11.33 -9.10 9.98
N TRP A 20 -11.81 -9.87 9.01
CA TRP A 20 -11.24 -9.86 7.66
C TRP A 20 -12.37 -9.80 6.63
N GLN A 21 -12.08 -9.13 5.51
CA GLN A 21 -12.97 -9.04 4.38
C GLN A 21 -12.15 -9.10 3.08
N MET A 22 -12.60 -9.90 2.12
CA MET A 22 -12.11 -9.81 0.75
C MET A 22 -12.80 -8.62 0.06
N VAL A 23 -12.02 -7.67 -0.47
CA VAL A 23 -12.57 -6.48 -1.15
C VAL A 23 -12.66 -6.66 -2.67
N ARG A 24 -11.85 -7.56 -3.23
CA ARG A 24 -11.94 -8.06 -4.62
C ARG A 24 -11.15 -9.36 -4.76
N GLU A 25 -11.40 -10.10 -5.84
CA GLU A 25 -10.52 -11.20 -6.24
C GLU A 25 -9.14 -10.68 -6.71
N VAL A 26 -8.14 -11.55 -6.66
CA VAL A 26 -6.78 -11.26 -7.16
C VAL A 26 -6.45 -12.15 -8.36
N PRO A 27 -5.77 -11.60 -9.38
CA PRO A 27 -5.33 -12.41 -10.51
C PRO A 27 -4.36 -13.50 -10.06
N LYS A 28 -4.43 -14.67 -10.69
CA LYS A 28 -3.60 -15.84 -10.37
C LYS A 28 -2.83 -16.28 -11.60
N VAL A 29 -1.52 -16.43 -11.44
CA VAL A 29 -0.64 -17.04 -12.44
C VAL A 29 -0.32 -18.46 -12.02
N THR A 30 -0.41 -19.36 -12.99
CA THR A 30 0.04 -20.74 -12.85
C THR A 30 1.09 -21.02 -13.93
N ILE A 31 2.28 -21.44 -13.51
CA ILE A 31 3.36 -21.88 -14.39
C ILE A 31 3.52 -23.38 -14.20
N ASP A 32 3.35 -24.14 -15.26
CA ASP A 32 3.63 -25.59 -15.29
C ASP A 32 5.03 -25.81 -15.88
N PHE A 33 5.93 -26.40 -15.11
CA PHE A 33 7.30 -26.70 -15.52
C PHE A 33 7.46 -28.12 -16.09
N GLY A 34 6.36 -28.85 -16.27
CA GLY A 34 6.36 -30.27 -16.62
C GLY A 34 6.83 -31.17 -15.47
N GLY A 35 6.56 -32.47 -15.60
CA GLY A 35 6.91 -33.47 -14.58
C GLY A 35 6.16 -33.29 -13.26
N GLY A 36 4.96 -32.70 -13.29
CA GLY A 36 4.10 -32.49 -12.12
C GLY A 36 4.47 -31.27 -11.27
N ARG A 37 5.46 -30.47 -11.69
CA ARG A 37 5.90 -29.27 -10.96
C ARG A 37 5.10 -28.05 -11.43
N VAL A 38 4.30 -27.50 -10.53
CA VAL A 38 3.44 -26.35 -10.83
C VAL A 38 3.69 -25.25 -9.80
N LEU A 39 3.95 -24.03 -10.27
CA LEU A 39 4.02 -22.83 -9.44
C LEU A 39 2.71 -22.06 -9.58
N LYS A 40 2.04 -21.79 -8.45
CA LYS A 40 0.85 -20.94 -8.39
C LYS A 40 1.16 -19.69 -7.57
N ARG A 41 0.89 -18.51 -8.13
CA ARG A 41 1.10 -17.22 -7.47
C ARG A 41 -0.04 -16.25 -7.76
N THR A 42 -0.27 -15.32 -6.85
CA THR A 42 -1.17 -14.19 -7.05
C THR A 42 -0.37 -13.04 -7.67
N LEU A 43 -1.00 -12.27 -8.55
CA LEU A 43 -0.48 -11.01 -9.09
C LEU A 43 -1.22 -9.84 -8.43
N VAL A 44 -0.57 -8.70 -8.24
CA VAL A 44 -1.21 -7.41 -7.90
C VAL A 44 -2.25 -7.51 -6.77
N GLY A 45 -1.76 -7.82 -5.56
CA GLY A 45 -2.57 -7.91 -4.34
C GLY A 45 -1.99 -7.05 -3.22
N ASN A 46 -2.87 -6.39 -2.46
CA ASN A 46 -2.47 -5.61 -1.29
C ASN A 46 -3.51 -5.73 -0.17
N THR A 47 -3.15 -5.34 1.04
CA THR A 47 -4.03 -5.36 2.20
C THR A 47 -4.05 -4.01 2.88
N VAL A 48 -5.14 -3.70 3.57
CA VAL A 48 -5.23 -2.56 4.49
C VAL A 48 -5.76 -3.10 5.80
N MET A 49 -5.01 -2.89 6.88
CA MET A 49 -5.47 -3.22 8.23
C MET A 49 -6.05 -1.97 8.86
N TYR A 50 -7.34 -1.99 9.16
CA TYR A 50 -8.02 -0.88 9.83
C TYR A 50 -8.07 -1.11 11.33
N LEU A 51 -7.72 -0.09 12.11
CA LEU A 51 -8.07 -0.01 13.51
C LEU A 51 -9.37 0.78 13.61
N CYS A 52 -10.42 0.18 14.19
CA CYS A 52 -11.74 0.78 14.25
C CYS A 52 -12.25 0.87 15.69
N THR A 53 -13.08 1.87 15.96
CA THR A 53 -13.91 1.95 17.15
C THR A 53 -14.98 0.85 17.15
N PRO A 54 -15.62 0.54 18.30
CA PRO A 54 -16.69 -0.45 18.36
C PRO A 54 -17.91 -0.17 17.47
N ASP A 55 -18.17 1.10 17.15
CA ASP A 55 -19.22 1.54 16.22
C ASP A 55 -18.78 1.54 14.74
N GLY A 56 -17.58 1.02 14.44
CA GLY A 56 -17.09 0.82 13.08
C GLY A 56 -16.47 2.05 12.44
N ARG A 57 -15.98 3.02 13.22
CA ARG A 57 -15.29 4.21 12.71
C ARG A 57 -13.79 4.02 12.74
N VAL A 58 -13.11 4.41 11.66
CA VAL A 58 -11.67 4.23 11.49
C VAL A 58 -10.91 5.18 12.41
N ILE A 59 -10.17 4.59 13.34
CA ILE A 59 -9.17 5.26 14.19
C ILE A 59 -7.88 5.43 13.40
N ASP A 60 -7.46 4.39 12.68
CA ASP A 60 -6.23 4.39 11.89
C ASP A 60 -6.28 3.31 10.79
N ALA A 61 -5.42 3.46 9.78
CA ALA A 61 -5.29 2.52 8.67
C ALA A 61 -3.81 2.21 8.37
N LEU A 62 -3.51 0.92 8.18
CA LEU A 62 -2.17 0.39 7.94
C LEU A 62 -2.17 -0.33 6.60
N PRO A 63 -2.00 0.41 5.49
CA PRO A 63 -1.88 -0.15 4.15
C PRO A 63 -0.53 -0.86 3.96
N GLY A 64 -0.55 -2.03 3.34
CA GLY A 64 0.66 -2.76 2.99
C GLY A 64 1.00 -3.90 3.96
N VAL A 65 2.21 -4.41 3.79
CA VAL A 65 2.77 -5.50 4.60
C VAL A 65 3.68 -4.92 5.67
N TYR A 66 3.61 -5.47 6.87
CA TYR A 66 4.40 -5.02 8.01
C TYR A 66 5.17 -6.18 8.65
N THR A 67 6.35 -5.87 9.19
CA THR A 67 6.97 -6.72 10.20
C THR A 67 6.22 -6.60 11.54
N PRO A 68 6.29 -7.59 12.44
CA PRO A 68 5.66 -7.50 13.76
C PRO A 68 6.02 -6.23 14.54
N ASN A 69 7.32 -5.92 14.63
CA ASN A 69 7.81 -4.76 15.36
C ASN A 69 7.28 -3.44 14.80
N ASP A 70 7.30 -3.30 13.47
CA ASP A 70 6.79 -2.12 12.79
C ASP A 70 5.28 -2.00 12.95
N PHE A 71 4.54 -3.10 12.81
CA PHE A 71 3.10 -3.12 13.01
C PHE A 71 2.71 -2.65 14.41
N LEU A 72 3.35 -3.21 15.45
CA LEU A 72 3.06 -2.84 16.84
C LEU A 72 3.42 -1.37 17.14
N ALA A 73 4.53 -0.88 16.57
CA ALA A 73 4.92 0.52 16.71
C ALA A 73 3.88 1.47 16.09
N GLU A 74 3.20 1.06 15.03
CA GLU A 74 2.18 1.87 14.36
C GLU A 74 0.77 1.70 14.97
N VAL A 75 0.42 0.52 15.48
CA VAL A 75 -0.91 0.24 16.06
C VAL A 75 -1.07 0.83 17.47
N ARG A 76 -0.02 0.75 18.31
CA ARG A 76 -0.07 1.21 19.72
C ARG A 76 -0.49 2.67 19.86
N PRO A 77 0.07 3.64 19.11
CA PRO A 77 -0.40 5.03 19.16
C PRO A 77 -1.88 5.19 18.87
N GLY A 78 -2.43 4.40 17.92
CA GLY A 78 -3.85 4.39 17.61
C GLY A 78 -4.71 3.88 18.77
N LEU A 79 -4.31 2.78 19.40
CA LEU A 79 -4.97 2.24 20.60
C LEU A 79 -4.93 3.22 21.78
N ASP A 80 -3.78 3.82 22.04
CA ASP A 80 -3.59 4.78 23.13
C ASP A 80 -4.41 6.05 22.91
N ALA A 81 -4.44 6.55 21.67
CA ALA A 81 -5.26 7.70 21.31
C ALA A 81 -6.75 7.39 21.48
N PHE A 82 -7.21 6.20 21.11
CA PHE A 82 -8.59 5.78 21.31
C PHE A 82 -8.95 5.70 22.80
N LYS A 83 -8.14 5.01 23.61
CA LYS A 83 -8.35 4.89 25.07
C LYS A 83 -8.37 6.26 25.77
N ALA A 84 -7.55 7.19 25.29
CA ALA A 84 -7.49 8.55 25.83
C ALA A 84 -8.59 9.49 25.28
N GLY A 85 -9.42 9.06 24.33
CA GLY A 85 -10.41 9.92 23.67
C GLY A 85 -9.81 10.98 22.74
N ARG A 86 -8.57 10.79 22.27
CA ARG A 86 -7.78 11.73 21.47
C ARG A 86 -7.55 11.29 20.02
N THR A 87 -8.41 10.41 19.48
CA THR A 87 -8.32 9.92 18.10
C THR A 87 -8.22 11.04 17.06
N LYS A 88 -8.94 12.17 17.26
CA LYS A 88 -8.86 13.33 16.37
C LYS A 88 -7.48 13.99 16.33
N GLU A 89 -6.75 13.96 17.45
CA GLU A 89 -5.45 14.59 17.58
C GLU A 89 -4.32 13.71 17.04
N LEU A 90 -4.53 12.39 16.97
CA LEU A 90 -3.57 11.38 16.52
C LEU A 90 -2.91 11.78 15.21
N HIS A 91 -3.72 11.99 14.16
CA HIS A 91 -3.20 12.24 12.81
C HIS A 91 -2.48 13.58 12.71
N THR A 92 -3.00 14.62 13.35
CA THR A 92 -2.32 15.93 13.37
C THR A 92 -0.99 15.90 14.12
N THR A 93 -0.87 15.05 15.15
CA THR A 93 0.36 14.87 15.93
C THR A 93 1.41 14.12 15.11
N LEU A 94 1.03 12.98 14.53
CA LEU A 94 1.94 12.15 13.72
C LEU A 94 2.42 12.88 12.46
N LEU A 95 1.60 13.74 11.86
CA LEU A 95 2.01 14.59 10.74
C LEU A 95 3.04 15.65 11.15
N LYS A 96 2.89 16.28 12.32
CA LYS A 96 3.86 17.26 12.83
C LYS A 96 5.22 16.62 13.08
N GLU A 97 5.24 15.39 13.56
CA GLU A 97 6.46 14.61 13.76
C GLU A 97 7.10 14.22 12.43
N THR A 98 6.30 13.77 11.46
CA THR A 98 6.80 13.40 10.13
C THR A 98 7.37 14.60 9.36
N VAL A 99 6.69 15.76 9.36
CA VAL A 99 7.11 16.97 8.63
C VAL A 99 8.37 17.62 9.23
N ARG A 100 8.74 17.28 10.47
CA ARG A 100 10.03 17.69 11.07
C ARG A 100 11.23 16.90 10.53
N SER A 101 11.00 15.80 9.80
CA SER A 101 12.04 15.03 9.10
C SER A 101 12.05 15.39 7.60
N GLU A 102 13.21 15.75 7.06
CA GLU A 102 13.34 16.37 5.73
C GLU A 102 12.86 15.51 4.55
N GLN A 103 12.32 16.22 3.53
CA GLN A 103 12.09 15.86 2.13
C GLN A 103 11.97 14.37 1.75
N ILE A 104 10.74 13.92 1.59
CA ILE A 104 10.36 12.58 1.12
C ILE A 104 10.63 12.45 -0.39
N ARG A 105 11.68 11.70 -0.78
CA ARG A 105 11.91 11.14 -2.13
C ARG A 105 11.61 9.62 -2.10
N VAL A 106 10.94 9.07 -3.13
CA VAL A 106 10.11 7.83 -3.09
C VAL A 106 10.74 6.63 -3.83
N SER A 107 10.44 5.40 -3.34
CA SER A 107 11.12 4.09 -3.48
C SER A 107 10.52 3.11 -4.52
N MET A 108 10.99 1.85 -4.54
CA MET A 108 11.51 1.03 -5.65
C MET A 108 11.03 -0.45 -5.74
N SER A 109 10.40 -1.03 -4.71
CA SER A 109 10.51 -2.48 -4.41
C SER A 109 9.43 -3.45 -4.97
N LYS A 110 8.39 -3.00 -5.68
CA LYS A 110 7.38 -3.93 -6.26
C LYS A 110 7.75 -4.53 -7.63
N SER A 111 8.80 -4.02 -8.26
CA SER A 111 9.27 -4.49 -9.57
C SER A 111 9.99 -5.85 -9.50
N TYR A 112 10.40 -6.32 -8.30
CA TYR A 112 11.28 -7.48 -8.11
C TYR A 112 10.64 -8.81 -8.55
N VAL A 113 9.31 -8.90 -8.46
CA VAL A 113 8.55 -10.13 -8.74
C VAL A 113 7.77 -10.01 -10.05
N GLU A 114 7.27 -8.81 -10.37
CA GLU A 114 6.34 -8.61 -11.48
C GLU A 114 7.05 -8.32 -12.80
N SER A 115 8.22 -7.69 -12.77
CA SER A 115 8.88 -7.23 -13.99
C SER A 115 9.48 -8.33 -14.86
N PRO A 116 10.12 -9.39 -14.32
CA PRO A 116 10.60 -10.50 -15.15
C PRO A 116 9.44 -11.22 -15.87
N LEU A 117 8.25 -11.20 -15.26
CA LEU A 117 7.05 -11.80 -15.84
C LEU A 117 6.43 -10.92 -16.93
N LEU A 118 6.37 -9.61 -16.73
CA LEU A 118 5.85 -8.66 -17.72
C LEU A 118 6.77 -8.53 -18.95
N GLU A 119 8.08 -8.62 -18.75
CA GLU A 119 9.08 -8.70 -19.82
C GLU A 119 8.94 -10.01 -20.61
N ALA A 120 8.80 -11.15 -19.92
CA ALA A 120 8.54 -12.44 -20.56
C ALA A 120 7.21 -12.48 -21.36
N LEU A 121 6.24 -11.64 -20.98
CA LEU A 121 4.96 -11.46 -21.69
C LEU A 121 5.02 -10.42 -22.83
N GLY A 122 6.18 -9.78 -23.05
CA GLY A 122 6.38 -8.86 -24.18
C GLY A 122 5.68 -7.50 -24.05
N VAL A 123 5.33 -7.08 -22.83
CA VAL A 123 4.66 -5.79 -22.57
C VAL A 123 5.67 -4.65 -22.77
N LYS A 124 5.51 -3.86 -23.84
CA LYS A 124 6.38 -2.70 -24.16
C LYS A 124 5.79 -1.38 -23.62
N PRO A 125 6.65 -0.42 -23.24
CA PRO A 125 6.28 0.73 -22.41
C PRO A 125 5.43 1.78 -23.14
N THR A 126 4.43 2.31 -22.45
CA THR A 126 3.83 3.62 -22.74
C THR A 126 4.19 4.59 -21.62
N VAL A 127 5.05 5.55 -21.94
CA VAL A 127 5.38 6.68 -21.06
C VAL A 127 4.18 7.63 -21.05
N ARG A 128 3.60 7.90 -19.89
CA ARG A 128 2.77 9.09 -19.69
C ARG A 128 3.65 10.16 -19.07
N ASP A 129 4.02 11.13 -19.90
CA ASP A 129 4.73 12.34 -19.51
C ASP A 129 3.69 13.36 -19.03
N ASP A 130 3.28 13.27 -17.77
CA ASP A 130 2.22 14.10 -17.23
C ASP A 130 2.80 15.32 -16.47
N GLY A 131 3.84 15.93 -17.04
CA GLY A 131 4.41 17.22 -16.63
C GLY A 131 3.50 18.42 -16.95
N ALA A 132 2.19 18.32 -16.74
CA ALA A 132 1.24 19.40 -17.01
C ALA A 132 0.81 20.10 -15.71
N LEU A 133 1.39 21.29 -15.49
CA LEU A 133 0.93 22.29 -14.53
C LEU A 133 -0.53 22.68 -14.83
N VAL A 134 -1.49 22.24 -14.01
CA VAL A 134 -2.85 22.76 -14.04
C VAL A 134 -2.98 23.91 -13.03
N LYS A 135 -3.49 25.06 -13.51
CA LYS A 135 -3.73 26.27 -12.71
C LYS A 135 -4.91 26.08 -11.74
N THR A 136 -4.69 26.45 -10.47
CA THR A 136 -5.57 27.13 -9.48
C THR A 136 -7.11 26.96 -9.62
N GLU A 137 -7.89 26.59 -8.61
CA GLU A 137 -8.24 27.35 -7.38
C GLU A 137 -9.05 26.49 -6.36
N SER A 138 -9.21 27.04 -5.14
CA SER A 138 -10.12 26.66 -4.04
C SER A 138 -9.73 25.52 -3.08
N GLY A 139 -10.07 25.71 -1.80
CA GLY A 139 -9.72 24.84 -0.68
C GLY A 139 -10.66 23.64 -0.60
N SER A 140 -10.13 22.43 -0.71
CA SER A 140 -10.86 21.17 -0.63
C SER A 140 -9.84 20.03 -0.55
N THR A 141 -10.25 18.90 0.03
CA THR A 141 -9.68 17.55 -0.01
C THR A 141 -8.77 17.24 -1.21
N ASP A 142 -9.07 17.78 -2.39
CA ASP A 142 -8.27 17.65 -3.61
C ASP A 142 -6.82 18.15 -3.48
N LYS A 143 -6.55 19.22 -2.72
CA LYS A 143 -5.16 19.72 -2.51
C LYS A 143 -4.31 18.77 -1.68
N VAL A 144 -4.94 18.08 -0.73
CA VAL A 144 -4.30 17.05 0.07
C VAL A 144 -4.03 15.83 -0.80
N ILE A 145 -5.03 15.40 -1.57
CA ILE A 145 -4.90 14.29 -2.54
C ILE A 145 -3.81 14.58 -3.57
N GLU A 146 -3.74 15.79 -4.11
CA GLU A 146 -2.72 16.19 -5.08
C GLU A 146 -1.32 16.22 -4.44
N ARG A 147 -1.22 16.59 -3.16
CA ARG A 147 0.04 16.53 -2.40
C ARG A 147 0.43 15.08 -2.10
N LEU A 148 -0.52 14.18 -1.85
CA LEU A 148 -0.31 12.74 -1.65
C LEU A 148 0.12 12.04 -2.95
N ALA A 149 -0.53 12.34 -4.07
CA ALA A 149 -0.20 11.80 -5.39
C ALA A 149 1.20 12.25 -5.86
N ARG A 150 1.66 13.45 -5.46
CA ARG A 150 3.05 13.88 -5.66
C ARG A 150 4.07 13.18 -4.74
N LEU A 151 3.62 12.63 -3.62
CA LEU A 151 4.44 11.95 -2.61
C LEU A 151 4.46 10.41 -2.78
N ILE A 152 3.60 9.85 -3.62
CA ILE A 152 3.47 8.42 -3.86
C ILE A 152 3.45 8.23 -5.38
N THR A 153 4.55 7.77 -5.95
CA THR A 153 4.58 7.25 -7.32
C THR A 153 4.71 5.73 -7.20
N ASP A 154 3.73 4.97 -7.67
CA ASP A 154 3.82 3.51 -7.64
C ASP A 154 4.74 3.01 -8.76
N VAL A 155 6.00 2.79 -8.40
CA VAL A 155 7.04 2.19 -9.25
C VAL A 155 6.77 0.74 -9.66
N SER A 156 5.76 0.04 -9.09
CA SER A 156 5.37 -1.32 -9.56
C SER A 156 4.91 -1.33 -11.00
N LYS A 157 4.38 -0.20 -11.46
CA LYS A 157 3.85 -0.04 -12.81
C LYS A 157 4.93 0.30 -13.83
N GLN A 158 6.18 0.38 -13.39
CA GLN A 158 7.35 0.51 -14.23
C GLN A 158 8.07 -0.85 -14.24
N PRO A 159 7.97 -1.63 -15.32
CA PRO A 159 8.73 -2.87 -15.41
C PRO A 159 10.23 -2.53 -15.37
N LYS A 160 10.95 -3.09 -14.40
CA LYS A 160 12.39 -2.94 -14.20
C LYS A 160 13.07 -4.30 -14.22
N SER A 161 14.24 -4.44 -14.83
CA SER A 161 14.95 -5.72 -14.79
C SER A 161 15.18 -6.17 -13.34
N SER A 162 15.25 -7.48 -13.08
CA SER A 162 15.56 -8.02 -11.73
C SER A 162 16.78 -7.33 -11.10
N ASP A 163 17.75 -7.00 -11.95
CA ASP A 163 19.03 -6.40 -11.57
C ASP A 163 18.86 -4.92 -11.20
N ASP A 164 17.97 -4.19 -11.89
CA ASP A 164 17.64 -2.80 -11.55
C ASP A 164 16.87 -2.70 -10.23
N VAL A 165 16.00 -3.66 -9.91
CA VAL A 165 15.29 -3.67 -8.63
C VAL A 165 16.22 -3.97 -7.47
N LEU A 166 17.14 -4.92 -7.65
CA LEU A 166 18.23 -5.19 -6.71
C LEU A 166 19.05 -3.94 -6.43
N ARG A 167 19.48 -3.26 -7.49
CA ARG A 167 20.37 -2.10 -7.41
C ARG A 167 19.73 -0.87 -6.76
N GLU A 168 18.43 -0.66 -6.99
CA GLU A 168 17.70 0.53 -6.55
C GLU A 168 16.93 0.33 -5.22
N SER A 169 16.73 -0.91 -4.75
CA SER A 169 16.09 -1.22 -3.46
C SER A 169 17.00 -1.07 -2.24
N GLY A 170 18.32 -1.02 -2.43
CA GLY A 170 19.29 -1.04 -1.34
C GLY A 170 19.36 -2.37 -0.57
N VAL A 171 18.69 -3.41 -1.07
CA VAL A 171 18.69 -4.76 -0.50
C VAL A 171 19.90 -5.53 -1.06
N PRO A 172 20.73 -6.16 -0.20
CA PRO A 172 21.90 -6.93 -0.65
C PRO A 172 21.52 -8.06 -1.62
N GLU A 173 22.39 -8.32 -2.60
CA GLU A 173 22.24 -9.45 -3.51
C GLU A 173 22.25 -10.77 -2.70
N GLY A 174 21.20 -11.59 -2.86
CA GLY A 174 21.01 -12.83 -2.07
C GLY A 174 20.15 -12.70 -0.82
N ALA A 175 19.50 -11.55 -0.60
CA ALA A 175 18.59 -11.33 0.51
C ALA A 175 17.47 -12.37 0.59
N ASP A 176 17.12 -12.77 1.82
CA ASP A 176 16.03 -13.68 2.05
C ASP A 176 14.66 -12.97 1.98
N GLY A 177 13.58 -13.74 1.89
CA GLY A 177 12.22 -13.18 1.81
C GLY A 177 11.82 -12.33 3.03
N SER A 178 12.49 -12.47 4.17
CA SER A 178 12.21 -11.69 5.37
C SER A 178 12.84 -10.29 5.31
N GLU A 179 14.00 -10.16 4.69
CA GLU A 179 14.66 -8.86 4.45
C GLU A 179 13.85 -8.00 3.48
N ILE A 180 13.26 -8.62 2.44
CA ILE A 180 12.35 -7.96 1.50
C ILE A 180 11.11 -7.44 2.23
N VAL A 181 10.47 -8.27 3.07
CA VAL A 181 9.31 -7.85 3.87
C VAL A 181 9.68 -6.74 4.85
N ALA A 182 10.88 -6.76 5.42
CA ALA A 182 11.36 -5.73 6.31
C ALA A 182 11.55 -4.38 5.59
N GLU A 183 12.05 -4.40 4.36
CA GLU A 183 12.17 -3.20 3.54
C GLU A 183 10.80 -2.64 3.12
N ASP A 184 9.87 -3.51 2.71
CA ASP A 184 8.49 -3.08 2.40
C ASP A 184 7.80 -2.48 3.62
N SER A 185 7.98 -3.07 4.80
CA SER A 185 7.47 -2.54 6.06
C SER A 185 8.03 -1.14 6.37
N ARG A 186 9.35 -0.94 6.21
CA ARG A 186 9.98 0.38 6.35
C ARG A 186 9.43 1.39 5.34
N ASN A 187 9.24 0.98 4.09
CA ASN A 187 8.67 1.83 3.04
C ASN A 187 7.22 2.22 3.35
N ASN A 188 6.39 1.29 3.84
CA ASN A 188 5.02 1.60 4.24
C ASN A 188 5.00 2.62 5.39
N ARG A 189 5.89 2.48 6.39
CA ARG A 189 6.05 3.46 7.47
C ARG A 189 6.53 4.83 6.99
N ARG A 190 7.46 4.86 6.05
CA ARG A 190 8.05 6.11 5.57
C ARG A 190 7.15 6.88 4.63
N PHE A 191 6.34 6.19 3.82
CA PHE A 191 5.61 6.81 2.69
C PHE A 191 4.10 6.71 2.84
N LEU A 192 3.56 5.51 3.05
CA LEU A 192 2.11 5.30 3.10
C LEU A 192 1.49 5.79 4.41
N ARG A 193 2.18 5.64 5.54
CA ARG A 193 1.67 6.07 6.85
C ARG A 193 1.45 7.59 6.94
N PRO A 194 2.40 8.45 6.55
CA PRO A 194 2.14 9.89 6.46
C PRO A 194 0.97 10.21 5.54
N ALA A 195 0.83 9.47 4.44
CA ALA A 195 -0.25 9.67 3.49
C ALA A 195 -1.62 9.35 4.08
N ILE A 196 -1.72 8.23 4.81
CA ILE A 196 -2.92 7.85 5.55
C ILE A 196 -3.25 8.89 6.61
N HIS A 197 -2.29 9.33 7.42
CA HIS A 197 -2.59 10.32 8.45
C HIS A 197 -3.05 11.64 7.87
N LEU A 198 -2.45 12.08 6.76
CA LEU A 198 -2.92 13.27 6.05
C LEU A 198 -4.33 13.05 5.49
N TYR A 199 -4.58 11.91 4.87
CA TYR A 199 -5.89 11.54 4.35
C TYR A 199 -6.96 11.44 5.45
N LEU A 200 -6.68 10.84 6.60
CA LEU A 200 -7.63 10.71 7.71
C LEU A 200 -7.84 12.05 8.45
N SER A 201 -6.83 12.94 8.47
CA SER A 201 -6.93 14.26 9.11
C SER A 201 -7.95 15.21 8.46
N GLN A 202 -8.39 14.90 7.23
CA GLN A 202 -9.39 15.72 6.53
C GLN A 202 -10.81 15.47 7.02
N PHE A 203 -11.06 14.36 7.70
CA PHE A 203 -12.39 13.96 8.13
C PHE A 203 -12.71 14.58 9.49
N GLU A 204 -13.73 15.43 9.57
CA GLU A 204 -14.21 15.96 10.85
C GLU A 204 -14.82 14.87 11.75
N VAL A 205 -15.43 13.87 11.11
CA VAL A 205 -16.00 12.66 11.70
C VAL A 205 -15.29 11.46 11.08
N ALA A 206 -14.74 10.59 11.92
CA ALA A 206 -14.02 9.40 11.47
C ALA A 206 -14.89 8.56 10.50
N PRO A 207 -14.39 8.22 9.29
CA PRO A 207 -15.15 7.47 8.30
C PRO A 207 -15.24 5.99 8.69
N ALA A 208 -16.18 5.26 8.11
CA ALA A 208 -16.22 3.80 8.16
C ALA A 208 -15.30 3.20 7.08
N PRO A 209 -14.81 1.95 7.24
CA PRO A 209 -13.96 1.31 6.22
C PRO A 209 -14.59 1.29 4.81
N ALA A 210 -15.90 1.09 4.73
CA ALA A 210 -16.64 1.08 3.47
C ALA A 210 -16.58 2.41 2.69
N GLU A 211 -16.38 3.53 3.40
CA GLU A 211 -16.33 4.87 2.79
C GLU A 211 -14.95 5.21 2.20
N ILE A 212 -13.89 4.55 2.68
CA ILE A 212 -12.51 4.91 2.33
C ILE A 212 -11.69 3.81 1.66
N THR A 213 -12.19 2.57 1.65
CA THR A 213 -11.42 1.44 1.11
C THR A 213 -11.11 1.62 -0.37
N GLU A 214 -12.10 1.98 -1.19
CA GLU A 214 -11.87 2.20 -2.62
C GLU A 214 -10.84 3.31 -2.86
N ASP A 215 -10.94 4.39 -2.08
CA ASP A 215 -10.01 5.52 -2.15
C ASP A 215 -8.59 5.12 -1.75
N ILE A 216 -8.40 4.35 -0.67
CA ILE A 216 -7.06 3.90 -0.27
C ILE A 216 -6.46 3.00 -1.35
N PHE A 217 -7.22 2.04 -1.87
CA PHE A 217 -6.72 1.16 -2.93
C PHE A 217 -6.40 1.94 -4.21
N SER A 218 -7.27 2.85 -4.64
CA SER A 218 -7.06 3.62 -5.87
C SER A 218 -5.99 4.71 -5.72
N LYS A 219 -5.87 5.36 -4.57
CA LYS A 219 -4.99 6.54 -4.40
C LYS A 219 -3.62 6.19 -3.83
N MET A 220 -3.52 5.12 -3.03
CA MET A 220 -2.26 4.75 -2.35
C MET A 220 -1.61 3.52 -2.95
N PHE A 221 -2.40 2.59 -3.48
CA PHE A 221 -1.88 1.41 -4.20
C PHE A 221 -2.05 1.50 -5.71
N GLU A 222 -2.77 2.53 -6.18
CA GLU A 222 -3.17 2.66 -7.58
C GLU A 222 -3.85 1.41 -8.16
N ILE A 223 -4.61 0.71 -7.31
CA ILE A 223 -5.41 -0.46 -7.62
C ILE A 223 -6.86 -0.01 -7.77
N ASP A 224 -7.39 -0.08 -8.99
CA ASP A 224 -8.82 0.09 -9.22
C ASP A 224 -9.58 -1.19 -8.83
N LEU A 225 -10.37 -1.12 -7.76
CA LEU A 225 -11.16 -2.27 -7.29
C LEU A 225 -12.27 -2.69 -8.27
N LYS A 226 -12.65 -1.81 -9.20
CA LYS A 226 -13.72 -2.03 -10.18
C LYS A 226 -13.19 -2.45 -11.55
N ASP A 227 -11.88 -2.48 -11.75
CA ASP A 227 -11.28 -2.93 -13.02
C ASP A 227 -11.59 -4.43 -13.25
N PRO A 228 -12.39 -4.78 -14.26
CA PRO A 228 -12.72 -6.18 -14.55
C PRO A 228 -11.50 -6.99 -15.00
N TYR A 229 -10.41 -6.33 -15.41
CA TYR A 229 -9.15 -6.94 -15.80
C TYR A 229 -8.13 -6.97 -14.67
N LEU A 230 -8.50 -6.54 -13.46
CA LEU A 230 -7.70 -6.61 -12.24
C LEU A 230 -6.32 -5.91 -12.35
N GLY A 231 -6.21 -4.89 -13.20
CA GLY A 231 -4.99 -4.14 -13.50
C GLY A 231 -4.22 -4.66 -14.72
N LEU A 232 -4.67 -5.74 -15.37
CA LEU A 232 -3.93 -6.43 -16.43
C LEU A 232 -4.35 -6.06 -17.86
N ALA A 233 -5.32 -5.15 -18.04
CA ALA A 233 -5.85 -4.82 -19.37
C ALA A 233 -4.76 -4.39 -20.37
N LYS A 234 -3.76 -3.64 -19.90
CA LYS A 234 -2.63 -3.17 -20.72
C LYS A 234 -1.56 -4.24 -20.95
N ALA A 235 -1.52 -5.27 -20.09
CA ALA A 235 -0.52 -6.33 -20.14
C ALA A 235 -0.97 -7.51 -21.02
N ILE A 236 -2.26 -7.59 -21.39
CA ILE A 236 -2.83 -8.70 -22.15
C ILE A 236 -3.24 -8.19 -23.55
N PRO A 237 -2.50 -8.56 -24.61
CA PRO A 237 -2.87 -8.21 -25.99
C PRO A 237 -4.29 -8.68 -26.35
N GLY A 238 -5.07 -7.83 -27.01
CA GLY A 238 -6.44 -8.14 -27.45
C GLY A 238 -7.55 -7.80 -26.44
N THR A 239 -7.22 -7.17 -25.32
CA THR A 239 -8.22 -6.68 -24.35
C THR A 239 -8.98 -5.47 -24.91
N PRO A 240 -10.33 -5.45 -24.93
CA PRO A 240 -11.10 -4.28 -25.37
C PRO A 240 -10.73 -3.03 -24.58
N GLY A 241 -10.23 -1.99 -25.25
CA GLY A 241 -9.84 -0.71 -24.64
C GLY A 241 -8.36 -0.56 -24.24
N GLY A 242 -7.52 -1.58 -24.44
CA GLY A 242 -6.07 -1.49 -24.30
C GLY A 242 -5.39 -1.15 -25.62
N GLY A 243 -5.20 0.14 -25.88
CA GLY A 243 -4.29 0.66 -26.92
C GLY A 243 -2.92 1.00 -26.33
#